data_AF-A0A2P5NT07-F1
#
_entry.id   AF-A0A2P5NT07-F1
#
_cell.length_a   1.000
_cell.length_b   1.000
_cell.length_c   1.000
_cell.angle_alpha   90.00
_cell.angle_beta   90.00
_cell.angle_gamma   90.00
#
_symmetry.space_group_name_H-M   'P 1'
#
loop_
_entity.id
_entity.type
_entity.pdbx_description
1 polymer ?
#
loop_
_entity_poly.entity_id
_entity_poly.type
_entity_poly.pdbx_seq_one_letter_code
_entity_poly.pdbx_strand_id
1 'polypeptide(L)'
;MFEIGTARAAFVCSLLLPAFLAQPVSAQQQNYRQYRESLQQEGWKPVTSYGLKTASGKPLYQFPELVCGPELCLAKWRDRQGAEKSLSVLRGKTADDYQLVSQ
;
A
#
# COMPACT_ATOMS: atom_id res chain seq x y z
N MET A 1 -60.33 -28.83 -26.14
CA MET A 1 -60.92 -27.99 -25.07
C MET A 1 -60.42 -28.59 -23.75
N PHE A 2 -59.22 -28.17 -23.35
CA PHE A 2 -58.95 -27.18 -22.27
C PHE A 2 -59.41 -27.68 -20.90
N GLU A 3 -58.45 -28.05 -20.05
CA GLU A 3 -58.35 -27.57 -18.66
C GLU A 3 -56.88 -27.59 -18.25
N ILE A 4 -56.47 -26.52 -17.58
CA ILE A 4 -55.13 -25.94 -17.56
C ILE A 4 -54.32 -26.48 -16.37
N GLY A 5 -53.09 -26.90 -16.68
CA GLY A 5 -52.12 -27.39 -15.72
C GLY A 5 -51.65 -26.34 -14.72
N THR A 6 -51.58 -26.78 -13.47
CA THR A 6 -50.78 -26.25 -12.37
C THR A 6 -49.30 -26.13 -12.76
N ALA A 7 -48.71 -24.94 -12.66
CA ALA A 7 -47.39 -24.76 -12.05
C ALA A 7 -47.01 -23.28 -11.92
N ARG A 8 -46.78 -22.92 -10.66
CA ARG A 8 -46.09 -21.74 -10.14
C ARG A 8 -44.89 -21.31 -10.98
N ALA A 9 -44.82 -20.03 -11.32
CA ALA A 9 -43.57 -19.34 -11.59
C ALA A 9 -43.62 -17.96 -10.92
N ALA A 10 -43.27 -17.91 -9.64
CA ALA A 10 -42.94 -16.67 -8.98
C ALA A 10 -41.61 -16.20 -9.56
N PHE A 11 -41.68 -15.23 -10.46
CA PHE A 11 -40.51 -14.55 -11.03
C PHE A 11 -39.95 -13.60 -9.97
N VAL A 12 -39.16 -14.14 -9.04
CA VAL A 12 -38.40 -13.33 -8.07
C VAL A 12 -37.23 -12.73 -8.84
N CYS A 13 -37.44 -11.52 -9.36
CA CYS A 13 -36.41 -10.70 -9.97
C CYS A 13 -35.51 -10.15 -8.85
N SER A 14 -34.57 -10.98 -8.38
CA SER A 14 -33.50 -10.56 -7.49
C SER A 14 -32.53 -9.67 -8.27
N LEU A 15 -32.81 -8.37 -8.28
CA LEU A 15 -31.85 -7.35 -8.68
C LEU A 15 -30.67 -7.37 -7.69
N LEU A 16 -29.65 -8.16 -8.02
CA LEU A 16 -28.33 -8.08 -7.39
C LEU A 16 -27.68 -6.76 -7.83
N LEU A 17 -27.95 -5.68 -7.10
CA LEU A 17 -27.13 -4.47 -7.20
C LEU A 17 -25.76 -4.78 -6.58
N PRO A 18 -24.64 -4.63 -7.32
CA PRO A 18 -23.33 -4.57 -6.69
C PRO A 18 -23.27 -3.26 -5.89
N ALA A 19 -23.38 -3.36 -4.58
CA ALA A 19 -23.04 -2.28 -3.67
C ALA A 19 -21.55 -1.95 -3.88
N PHE A 20 -21.27 -0.93 -4.66
CA PHE A 20 -19.98 -0.25 -4.66
C PHE A 20 -19.83 0.41 -3.29
N LEU A 21 -19.31 -0.36 -2.33
CA LEU A 21 -18.82 0.16 -1.06
C LEU A 21 -17.61 1.05 -1.37
N ALA A 22 -17.86 2.33 -1.58
CA ALA A 22 -16.83 3.36 -1.45
C ALA A 22 -16.36 3.32 0.00
N GLN A 23 -15.29 2.58 0.26
CA GLN A 23 -14.65 2.55 1.56
C GLN A 23 -14.14 3.97 1.85
N PRO A 24 -14.46 4.56 3.01
CA PRO A 24 -13.78 5.77 3.42
C PRO A 24 -12.29 5.43 3.53
N VAL A 25 -11.47 6.06 2.69
CA VAL A 25 -10.01 6.12 2.88
C VAL A 25 -9.80 6.91 4.16
N SER A 26 -9.87 6.20 5.28
CA SER A 26 -9.26 6.67 6.52
C SER A 26 -7.80 6.85 6.18
N ALA A 27 -7.28 8.08 6.29
CA ALA A 27 -5.86 8.36 6.21
C ALA A 27 -5.18 7.74 7.45
N GLN A 28 -5.18 6.41 7.48
CA GLN A 28 -4.63 5.62 8.55
C GLN A 28 -3.13 5.67 8.32
N GLN A 29 -2.40 6.33 9.23
CA GLN A 29 -0.95 6.35 9.23
C GLN A 29 -0.44 4.90 9.22
N GLN A 30 -0.12 4.42 8.03
CA GLN A 30 0.25 3.04 7.82
C GLN A 30 1.70 2.86 8.26
N ASN A 31 1.98 1.83 9.04
CA ASN A 31 3.35 1.53 9.44
C ASN A 31 4.21 1.26 8.18
N TYR A 32 5.33 1.98 8.08
CA TYR A 32 6.19 1.92 6.90
C TYR A 32 6.83 0.53 6.71
N ARG A 33 7.17 -0.18 7.78
CA ARG A 33 7.73 -1.55 7.67
C ARG A 33 6.71 -2.50 7.02
N GLN A 34 5.46 -2.46 7.46
CA GLN A 34 4.40 -3.29 6.89
C GLN A 34 4.16 -2.93 5.41
N TYR A 35 4.14 -1.64 5.08
CA TYR A 35 4.01 -1.19 3.69
C TYR A 35 5.21 -1.58 2.82
N ARG A 36 6.42 -1.53 3.39
CA ARG A 36 7.66 -1.98 2.74
C ARG A 36 7.56 -3.45 2.34
N GLU A 37 7.01 -4.30 3.20
CA GLU A 37 6.80 -5.73 2.89
C GLU A 37 5.78 -5.92 1.77
N SER A 38 4.67 -5.17 1.76
CA SER A 38 3.68 -5.26 0.67
C SER A 38 4.27 -4.81 -0.67
N LEU A 39 5.05 -3.74 -0.69
CA LEU A 39 5.78 -3.28 -1.88
C LEU A 39 6.71 -4.36 -2.43
N GLN A 40 7.44 -5.05 -1.57
CA GLN A 40 8.32 -6.13 -1.98
C GLN A 40 7.55 -7.31 -2.58
N GLN A 41 6.38 -7.64 -2.03
CA GLN A 41 5.49 -8.67 -2.57
C GLN A 41 4.92 -8.27 -3.95
N GLU A 42 4.59 -6.98 -4.14
CA GLU A 42 4.17 -6.40 -5.42
C GLU A 42 5.31 -6.30 -6.45
N GLY A 43 6.56 -6.62 -6.06
CA GLY A 43 7.71 -6.63 -6.94
C GLY A 43 8.47 -5.30 -7.02
N TRP A 44 8.15 -4.34 -6.14
CA TRP A 44 8.95 -3.14 -5.94
C TRP A 44 10.22 -3.45 -5.14
N LYS A 45 11.31 -2.77 -5.48
CA LYS A 45 12.61 -2.89 -4.83
C LYS A 45 13.05 -1.56 -4.23
N PRO A 46 13.57 -1.57 -2.99
CA PRO A 46 14.13 -0.37 -2.38
C PRO A 46 15.39 0.08 -3.13
N VAL A 47 15.50 1.36 -3.44
CA VAL A 47 16.67 1.94 -4.11
C VAL A 47 17.72 2.29 -3.04
N THR A 48 18.53 1.30 -2.66
CA THR A 48 19.54 1.45 -1.59
C THR A 48 20.72 2.36 -1.95
N SER A 49 20.87 2.72 -3.23
CA SER A 49 21.82 3.74 -3.68
C SER A 49 21.34 5.16 -3.41
N TYR A 50 20.04 5.36 -3.14
CA TYR A 50 19.49 6.66 -2.78
C TYR A 50 19.76 7.01 -1.31
N GLY A 51 19.74 6.01 -0.41
CA GLY A 51 19.98 6.24 1.00
C GLY A 51 21.43 6.58 1.34
N LEU A 52 21.61 7.29 2.45
CA LEU A 52 22.92 7.71 2.91
C LEU A 52 23.64 6.58 3.65
N LYS A 53 24.97 6.55 3.52
CA LYS A 53 25.85 5.59 4.19
C LYS A 53 26.90 6.31 5.03
N THR A 54 27.31 5.68 6.12
CA THR A 54 28.46 6.12 6.92
C THR A 54 29.75 5.93 6.13
N ALA A 55 30.86 6.50 6.63
CA ALA A 55 32.19 6.27 6.05
C ALA A 55 32.59 4.78 6.00
N SER A 56 32.03 3.96 6.90
CA SER A 56 32.21 2.50 6.92
C SER A 56 31.28 1.73 5.97
N GLY A 57 30.48 2.44 5.16
CA GLY A 57 29.56 1.85 4.18
C GLY A 57 28.25 1.31 4.75
N LYS A 58 27.99 1.49 6.06
CA LYS A 58 26.74 1.06 6.69
C LYS A 58 25.62 2.07 6.41
N PRO A 59 24.35 1.64 6.27
CA PRO A 59 23.23 2.57 6.16
C PRO A 59 23.18 3.54 7.35
N LEU A 60 22.95 4.82 7.08
CA LEU A 60 22.83 5.86 8.10
C LEU A 60 21.51 5.75 8.88
N TYR A 61 20.46 5.30 8.21
CA TYR A 61 19.12 5.17 8.78
C TYR A 61 18.73 3.70 8.93
N GLN A 62 17.64 3.48 9.68
CA GLN A 62 17.09 2.15 9.94
C GLN A 62 16.78 1.37 8.66
N PHE A 63 16.31 2.06 7.62
CA PHE A 63 16.06 1.50 6.31
C PHE A 63 17.02 2.11 5.27
N PRO A 64 17.69 1.28 4.44
CA PRO A 64 18.74 1.73 3.53
C PRO A 64 18.25 2.54 2.33
N GLU A 65 16.94 2.55 2.06
CA GLU A 65 16.33 3.37 1.03
C GLU A 65 15.86 4.75 1.52
N LEU A 66 15.96 5.04 2.82
CA LEU A 66 15.51 6.30 3.39
C LEU A 66 16.59 7.37 3.35
N VAL A 67 16.15 8.60 3.11
CA VAL A 67 16.90 9.83 3.39
C VAL A 67 16.01 10.70 4.26
N CYS A 68 16.46 11.00 5.48
CA CYS A 68 15.66 11.75 6.45
C CYS A 68 16.20 13.15 6.69
N GLY A 69 15.30 14.13 6.67
CA GLY A 69 15.46 15.40 7.35
C GLY A 69 15.18 15.26 8.86
N PRO A 70 14.79 16.36 9.53
CA PRO A 70 14.51 16.35 10.96
C PRO A 70 13.37 15.37 11.34
N GLU A 71 12.23 15.44 10.65
CA GLU A 71 11.03 14.67 10.98
C GLU A 71 10.49 13.85 9.81
N LEU A 72 10.79 14.25 8.57
CA LEU A 72 10.33 13.58 7.36
C LEU A 72 11.48 12.86 6.66
N CYS A 73 11.19 11.65 6.21
CA CYS A 73 12.05 10.83 5.37
C CYS A 73 11.41 10.60 4.02
N LEU A 74 12.25 10.51 3.00
CA LEU A 74 11.86 10.07 1.66
C LEU A 74 12.43 8.69 1.40
N ALA A 75 11.59 7.77 0.93
CA ALA A 75 11.99 6.44 0.51
C ALA A 75 11.87 6.33 -1.01
N LYS A 76 12.93 5.91 -1.70
CA LYS A 76 12.86 5.64 -3.14
C LYS A 76 12.70 4.16 -3.43
N TRP A 77 11.81 3.87 -4.37
CA TRP A 77 11.42 2.54 -4.79
C TRP A 77 11.43 2.44 -6.30
N ARG A 78 11.78 1.27 -6.83
CA ARG A 78 11.77 0.99 -8.26
C ARG A 78 11.08 -0.35 -8.53
N ASP A 79 10.21 -0.40 -9.52
CA ASP A 79 9.55 -1.65 -9.92
C ASP A 79 10.44 -2.49 -10.88
N ARG A 80 9.87 -3.57 -11.42
CA ARG A 80 10.56 -4.44 -12.39
C ARG A 80 10.72 -3.81 -13.77
N GLN A 81 9.87 -2.84 -14.13
CA GLN A 81 9.89 -2.14 -15.41
C GLN A 81 10.84 -0.94 -15.39
N GLY A 82 11.37 -0.59 -14.22
CA GLY A 82 12.25 0.55 -14.02
C GLY A 82 11.54 1.83 -13.58
N ALA A 83 10.22 1.79 -13.38
CA ALA A 83 9.46 2.93 -12.86
C ALA A 83 9.87 3.21 -11.42
N GLU A 84 10.11 4.48 -11.10
CA GLU A 84 10.48 4.92 -9.76
C GLU A 84 9.30 5.61 -9.06
N LYS A 85 9.17 5.38 -7.76
CA LYS A 85 8.29 6.15 -6.89
C LYS A 85 9.01 6.57 -5.62
N SER A 86 8.58 7.69 -5.06
CA SER A 86 9.06 8.19 -3.77
C SER A 86 7.92 8.18 -2.77
N LEU A 87 8.21 7.77 -1.54
CA LEU A 87 7.25 7.71 -0.44
C LEU A 87 7.69 8.64 0.67
N SER A 88 6.74 9.41 1.20
CA SER A 88 6.95 10.25 2.36
C SER A 88 6.66 9.46 3.63
N VAL A 89 7.65 9.44 4.53
CA VAL A 89 7.63 8.65 5.77
C VAL A 89 7.98 9.56 6.95
N LEU A 90 7.13 9.64 7.96
CA LEU A 90 7.49 10.25 9.24
C LEU A 90 8.53 9.40 9.95
N ARG A 91 9.58 10.06 10.41
CA ARG A 91 10.71 9.43 11.07
C ARG A 91 10.30 8.92 12.45
N GLY A 92 10.41 7.61 12.62
CA GLY A 92 10.27 6.95 13.91
C GLY A 92 11.53 7.03 14.77
N LYS A 93 11.38 6.88 16.09
CA LYS A 93 12.53 6.64 16.99
C LYS A 93 13.05 5.22 16.83
N THR A 94 12.14 4.27 16.65
CA THR A 94 12.42 2.87 16.33
C THR A 94 11.90 2.53 14.93
N ALA A 95 12.27 1.36 14.42
CA ALA A 95 11.85 0.87 13.10
C ALA A 95 10.33 0.74 12.95
N ASP A 96 9.62 0.49 14.05
CA ASP A 96 8.16 0.29 14.07
C ASP A 96 7.40 1.61 14.26
N ASP A 97 8.11 2.71 14.53
CA ASP A 97 7.53 4.05 14.66
C ASP A 97 7.48 4.81 13.33
N TYR A 98 8.08 4.26 12.25
CA TYR A 98 8.04 4.91 10.94
C TYR A 98 6.64 4.80 10.36
N GLN A 99 6.05 5.95 10.01
CA GLN A 99 4.68 6.01 9.49
C GLN A 99 4.64 6.62 8.09
N LEU A 100 3.89 6.01 7.19
CA LEU A 100 3.62 6.58 5.88
C LEU A 100 2.72 7.81 6.05
N VAL A 101 3.07 8.92 5.40
CA VAL A 101 2.31 10.17 5.54
C VAL A 101 1.12 10.20 4.60
N SER A 102 1.34 9.87 3.33
CA SER A 102 0.36 9.35 2.36
C SER A 102 1.08 9.25 1.01
N GLN A 103 0.44 8.57 0.05
CA GLN A 103 0.75 8.68 -1.38
C GLN A 103 -0.02 9.84 -2.00
#